data_AF-A0A958TMP1-F1
#
_entry.id   AF-A0A958TMP1-F1
#
_cell.length_a   1.000
_cell.length_b   1.000
_cell.length_c   1.000
_cell.angle_alpha   90.00
_cell.angle_beta   90.00
_cell.angle_gamma   90.00
#
_symmetry.space_group_name_H-M   'P 1'
#
loop_
_entity.id
_entity.type
_entity.pdbx_description
1 polymer ?
#
loop_
_entity_poly.entity_id
_entity_poly.type
_entity_poly.pdbx_seq_one_letter_code
_entity_poly.pdbx_strand_id
1 'polypeptide(L)' 'MNIKAIKPGPKPKKPDGTPDRRRRVNPETKPKHPGLKPHRHKPGD' A
#
# COMPACT_ATOMS: atom_id res chain seq x y z
N MET A 1 24.56 -0.63 -13.46
CA MET A 1 24.64 -1.17 -12.09
C MET A 1 23.22 -1.47 -11.61
N ASN A 2 22.85 -2.75 -11.47
CA ASN A 2 21.55 -3.11 -10.92
C ASN A 2 21.59 -2.94 -9.39
N ILE A 3 21.09 -1.80 -8.92
CA ILE A 3 20.92 -1.56 -7.49
C ILE A 3 19.86 -2.56 -7.01
N LYS A 4 20.28 -3.62 -6.30
CA LYS A 4 19.35 -4.51 -5.59
C LYS A 4 18.72 -3.69 -4.47
N ALA A 5 17.58 -3.05 -4.75
CA ALA A 5 16.80 -2.36 -3.73
C ALA A 5 16.55 -3.35 -2.60
N ILE A 6 16.97 -2.99 -1.37
CA ILE A 6 16.71 -3.79 -0.17
C ILE A 6 15.21 -4.08 -0.17
N LYS A 7 14.85 -5.37 -0.20
CA LYS A 7 13.44 -5.75 -0.19
C LYS A 7 12.79 -5.13 1.04
N PRO A 8 11.67 -4.40 0.90
CA PRO A 8 11.00 -3.83 2.04
C PRO A 8 10.56 -4.97 2.96
N GLY A 9 11.04 -4.93 4.21
CA GLY A 9 10.66 -5.92 5.22
C GLY A 9 9.15 -5.92 5.48
N PRO A 10 8.65 -6.89 6.27
CA PRO A 10 7.23 -6.99 6.58
C PRO A 10 6.68 -5.66 7.10
N LYS A 11 5.53 -5.25 6.57
CA LYS A 11 4.87 -4.00 6.98
C LYS A 11 4.63 -4.03 8.49
N PRO A 12 5.15 -3.06 9.27
CA PRO A 12 4.92 -3.01 10.70
C PRO A 12 3.44 -2.90 11.05
N LYS A 13 3.06 -3.57 12.13
CA LYS A 13 1.71 -3.55 12.70
C LYS A 13 1.64 -2.56 13.86
N LYS A 14 0.43 -2.14 14.20
CA LYS A 14 0.12 -1.44 15.44
C LYS A 14 0.31 -2.39 16.64
N PRO A 15 0.37 -1.89 17.89
CA PRO A 15 0.36 -2.74 19.09
C PRO A 15 -0.85 -3.68 19.13
N ASP A 16 -1.99 -3.24 18.61
CA ASP A 16 -3.24 -3.99 18.41
C ASP A 16 -3.16 -5.06 17.29
N GLY A 17 -2.02 -5.23 16.63
CA GLY A 17 -1.84 -6.21 15.55
C GLY A 17 -2.49 -5.84 14.21
N THR A 18 -3.31 -4.79 14.18
CA THR A 18 -3.88 -4.25 12.94
C THR A 18 -2.82 -3.55 12.07
N PRO A 19 -2.94 -3.60 10.72
CA PRO A 19 -1.99 -2.92 9.84
C PRO A 19 -1.98 -1.41 10.06
N ASP A 20 -0.78 -0.81 10.16
CA ASP A 20 -0.66 0.64 10.25
C ASP A 20 -0.99 1.31 8.91
N ARG A 21 -2.11 2.08 8.88
CA ARG A 21 -2.59 2.83 7.71
C ARG A 21 -1.66 3.97 7.31
N ARG A 22 -0.81 4.46 8.22
CA ARG A 22 0.18 5.51 7.91
C ARG A 22 1.32 5.00 7.03
N ARG A 23 1.59 3.69 7.06
CA ARG A 23 2.65 3.08 6.24
C ARG A 23 2.13 2.71 4.85
N ARG A 24 3.01 2.68 3.85
CA ARG A 24 2.67 2.15 2.52
C ARG A 24 2.44 0.63 2.57
N VAL A 25 1.63 0.13 1.64
CA VAL A 25 1.46 -1.32 1.41
C VAL A 25 2.66 -1.82 0.61
N ASN A 26 3.24 -2.96 1.02
CA ASN A 26 4.35 -3.56 0.29
C ASN A 26 3.87 -4.08 -1.08
N PRO A 27 4.69 -4.00 -2.14
CA PRO A 27 4.30 -4.47 -3.47
C PRO A 27 3.89 -5.95 -3.48
N GLU A 28 4.56 -6.80 -2.68
CA GLU A 28 4.25 -8.22 -2.55
C GLU A 28 2.86 -8.49 -1.96
N THR A 29 2.38 -7.65 -1.03
CA THR A 29 1.07 -7.81 -0.40
C THR A 29 -0.02 -6.96 -1.07
N LYS A 30 0.34 -6.08 -2.00
CA LYS A 30 -0.57 -5.18 -2.72
C LYS A 30 -1.80 -5.89 -3.32
N PRO A 31 -1.70 -7.10 -3.92
CA PRO A 31 -2.86 -7.81 -4.46
C PRO A 31 -3.94 -8.15 -3.41
N LYS A 32 -3.57 -8.28 -2.13
CA LYS A 32 -4.51 -8.54 -1.03
C LYS A 32 -5.25 -7.29 -0.55
N HIS A 33 -4.82 -6.12 -1.01
CA HIS A 33 -5.41 -4.84 -0.64
C HIS A 33 -6.14 -4.26 -1.84
N PRO A 34 -7.47 -4.46 -1.96
CA PRO A 34 -8.23 -3.92 -3.09
C PRO A 34 -8.08 -2.40 -3.13
N GLY A 35 -7.87 -1.87 -4.34
CA GLY A 35 -7.86 -0.44 -4.57
C GLY A 35 -9.22 0.17 -4.29
N LEU A 36 -9.23 1.47 -3.96
CA LEU A 36 -10.46 2.25 -3.98
C LEU A 36 -11.02 2.27 -5.40
N LYS A 37 -12.35 2.32 -5.52
CA LYS A 37 -13.00 2.55 -6.80
C LYS A 37 -12.46 3.84 -7.41
N PRO A 38 -12.14 3.88 -8.71
CA PRO A 38 -11.75 5.13 -9.36
C PRO A 38 -12.81 6.19 -9.11
N HIS A 39 -12.39 7.37 -8.70
CA HIS A 39 -13.29 8.51 -8.62
C HIS A 39 -13.72 8.88 -10.05
N ARG A 40 -15.04 8.92 -10.30
CA ARG A 40 -15.59 9.43 -11.56
C ARG A 40 -16.04 10.87 -11.33
N HIS A 41 -15.26 11.82 -11.81
CA HIS A 41 -15.67 13.23 -11.84
C HIS A 41 -16.86 13.41 -12.79
N LYS A 42 -17.79 14.30 -12.42
CA LYS A 42 -18.83 14.75 -13.35
C LYS A 42 -18.21 15.77 -14.32
N PRO A 43 -18.66 15.82 -15.59
CA PRO A 43 -18.23 16.89 -16.48
C PRO A 43 -18.62 18.26 -15.88
N GLY A 44 -17.64 19.15 -15.71
CA GLY A 44 -17.85 20.51 -15.20
C GLY A 44 -17.76 20.69 -13.67
N ASP A 45 -17.33 19.67 -12.94
CA ASP A 45 -16.90 19.75 -11.52
C ASP A 45 -15.44 20.22 -11.40
#